data_AF-A0A7V2NQU0-F1
#
_entry.id   AF-A0A7V2NQU0-F1
#
_cell.length_a   1.000
_cell.length_b   1.000
_cell.length_c   1.000
_cell.angle_alpha   90.00
_cell.angle_beta   90.00
_cell.angle_gamma   90.00
#
_symmetry.space_group_name_H-M   'P 1'
#
loop_
_entity.id
_entity.type
_entity.pdbx_description
1 polymer ?
#
loop_
_entity_poly.entity_id
_entity_poly.type
_entity_poly.pdbx_seq_one_letter_code
_entity_poly.pdbx_strand_id
1 'polypeptide(L)' 'MIMEDFQVLRTIQGRRSAREFLDTPVEMAAVRRTIEAGRLAASGANRQPWHFVVVDDTAIKH' A
#
# COMPACT_ATOMS: atom_id res chain seq x y z
N MET A 1 17.55 -8.19 -27.71
CA MET A 1 16.83 -7.21 -26.89
C MET A 1 16.30 -7.96 -25.68
N ILE A 2 16.97 -7.82 -24.53
CA ILE A 2 16.68 -8.64 -23.36
C ILE A 2 15.35 -8.17 -22.78
N MET A 3 14.33 -9.03 -22.84
CA MET A 3 13.11 -8.90 -22.05
C MET A 3 13.48 -9.29 -20.62
N GLU A 4 13.97 -8.32 -19.83
CA GLU A 4 14.06 -8.53 -18.39
C GLU A 4 12.66 -8.45 -17.80
N ASP A 5 12.21 -9.56 -17.22
CA ASP A 5 10.95 -9.64 -16.51
C ASP A 5 11.08 -8.97 -15.14
N PHE A 6 11.03 -7.64 -15.13
CA PHE A 6 11.06 -6.87 -13.91
C PHE A 6 9.77 -7.10 -13.13
N GLN A 7 9.81 -7.99 -12.15
CA GLN A 7 8.70 -8.30 -11.25
C GLN A 7 8.01 -7.04 -10.73
N VAL A 8 8.77 -6.01 -10.37
CA VAL A 8 8.23 -4.70 -9.93
C VAL A 8 7.37 -4.03 -11.01
N LEU A 9 7.87 -3.94 -12.25
CA LEU A 9 7.13 -3.32 -13.35
C LEU A 9 5.87 -4.13 -13.68
N ARG A 10 5.97 -5.46 -13.70
CA ARG A 10 4.83 -6.36 -13.89
C ARG A 10 3.76 -6.14 -12.83
N THR A 11 4.13 -6.06 -11.54
CA THR A 11 3.19 -5.81 -10.44
C THR A 11 2.51 -4.45 -10.57
N ILE A 12 3.27 -3.39 -10.90
CA ILE A 12 2.73 -2.03 -11.08
C ILE A 12 1.72 -2.00 -12.24
N GLN A 13 2.05 -2.61 -13.38
CA GLN A 13 1.17 -2.67 -14.55
C GLN A 13 -0.09 -3.52 -14.32
N GLY A 14 0.02 -4.58 -13.53
CA GLY A 14 -1.10 -5.47 -13.20
C GLY A 14 -2.10 -4.88 -12.21
N ARG A 15 -1.73 -3.86 -11.43
CA ARG A 15 -2.60 -3.27 -10.39
C ARG A 15 -3.84 -2.64 -11.01
N ARG A 16 -5.02 -3.06 -10.54
CA ARG A 16 -6.32 -2.45 -10.84
C ARG A 16 -6.89 -1.74 -9.62
N SER A 17 -7.79 -0.79 -9.84
CA SER A 17 -8.56 -0.18 -8.75
C SER A 17 -9.77 -1.07 -8.48
N ALA A 18 -9.66 -1.95 -7.50
CA ALA A 18 -10.79 -2.71 -6.97
C ALA A 18 -11.73 -1.79 -6.19
N ARG A 19 -13.04 -2.04 -6.29
CA ARG A 19 -14.09 -1.26 -5.60
C ARG A 19 -14.97 -2.12 -4.69
N GLU A 20 -14.67 -3.41 -4.62
CA GLU A 20 -15.31 -4.40 -3.75
C GLU A 20 -14.19 -5.24 -3.12
N PHE A 21 -14.32 -5.55 -1.83
CA PHE A 21 -13.33 -6.27 -1.04
C PHE A 21 -14.03 -7.40 -0.27
N LEU A 22 -13.27 -8.43 0.08
CA LEU A 22 -13.76 -9.50 0.95
C LEU A 22 -13.79 -9.02 2.41
N ASP A 23 -14.68 -9.61 3.21
CA ASP A 23 -14.73 -9.37 4.66
C ASP A 23 -13.53 -9.97 5.42
N THR A 24 -12.71 -10.75 4.72
CA THR A 24 -11.50 -11.36 5.29
C THR A 24 -10.49 -10.27 5.68
N PRO A 25 -10.12 -10.15 6.97
CA PRO A 25 -9.14 -9.18 7.40
C PRO A 25 -7.75 -9.51 6.84
N VAL A 26 -6.95 -8.46 6.63
CA VAL A 26 -5.54 -8.59 6.26
C VAL A 26 -4.66 -8.63 7.50
N GLU A 27 -3.56 -9.39 7.43
CA GLU A 27 -2.57 -9.42 8.50
C GLU A 27 -1.98 -8.04 8.76
N MET A 28 -1.97 -7.60 10.02
CA MET A 28 -1.44 -6.28 10.39
C MET A 28 0.05 -6.11 10.05
N ALA A 29 0.82 -7.20 9.96
CA ALA A 29 2.19 -7.17 9.47
C ALA A 29 2.28 -6.71 8.00
N ALA A 30 1.33 -7.11 7.16
CA ALA A 30 1.27 -6.67 5.76
C ALA A 30 0.96 -5.18 5.68
N VAL A 31 -0.03 -4.70 6.46
CA VAL A 31 -0.40 -3.28 6.56
C VAL A 31 0.81 -2.42 6.93
N ARG A 32 1.56 -2.83 7.97
CA ARG A 32 2.78 -2.12 8.41
C ARG A 32 3.85 -2.06 7.33
N ARG A 33 4.10 -3.16 6.61
CA ARG A 33 5.07 -3.19 5.50
C ARG A 33 4.69 -2.23 4.38
N THR A 34 3.40 -2.16 4.04
CA THR A 34 2.90 -1.22 3.02
C THR A 34 3.07 0.23 3.46
N ILE A 35 2.73 0.55 4.71
CA ILE A 35 2.92 1.92 5.25
C ILE A 35 4.40 2.29 5.27
N GLU A 36 5.30 1.39 5.69
CA GLU A 36 6.73 1.67 5.73
C GLU A 36 7.28 1.94 4.32
N ALA A 37 6.87 1.15 3.32
CA ALA A 37 7.23 1.41 1.93
C ALA A 37 6.74 2.80 1.45
N GLY A 38 5.53 3.22 1.85
CA GLY A 38 4.97 4.53 1.50
C GLY A 38 5.68 5.69 2.19
N ARG A 39 6.03 5.55 3.48
CA ARG A 39 6.69 6.60 4.28
C ARG A 39 8.08 6.97 3.74
N LEU A 40 8.75 6.04 3.06
CA LEU A 40 10.06 6.23 2.42
C LEU A 40 10.02 7.15 1.18
N ALA A 41 8.84 7.62 0.75
CA ALA A 41 8.75 8.61 -0.32
C ALA A 41 9.57 9.86 0.02
N ALA A 42 10.21 10.46 -0.99
CA ALA A 42 10.92 11.72 -0.81
C ALA A 42 9.94 12.83 -0.39
N SER A 43 10.37 13.67 0.55
CA SER A 43 9.59 14.83 1.01
C SER A 43 10.47 16.07 1.09
N GLY A 44 9.85 17.25 0.93
CA GLY A 44 10.56 18.53 0.99
C GLY A 44 11.30 18.68 2.33
N ALA A 45 12.62 18.86 2.27
CA ALA A 45 13.50 18.90 3.45
C ALA A 45 13.34 17.70 4.39
N ASN A 46 13.00 16.52 3.86
CA ASN A 46 12.74 15.29 4.62
C ASN A 46 11.69 15.45 5.75
N ARG A 47 10.74 16.37 5.59
CA ARG A 47 9.72 16.67 6.61
C ARG A 47 8.78 15.51 6.92
N GLN A 48 8.65 14.55 6.00
CA GLN A 48 7.77 13.40 6.12
C GLN A 48 6.37 13.74 6.67
N PRO A 49 5.64 14.69 6.04
CA PRO A 49 4.42 15.27 6.62
C PRO A 49 3.21 14.32 6.61
N TRP A 50 3.41 13.06 6.24
CA TRP A 50 2.37 12.05 6.13
C TRP A 50 1.98 11.50 7.50
N HIS A 51 0.67 11.42 7.73
CA HIS A 51 0.08 10.69 8.84
C HIS A 51 -0.80 9.59 8.25
N PHE A 52 -0.55 8.35 8.64
CA PHE A 52 -1.33 7.20 8.22
C PHE A 52 -2.23 6.76 9.37
N VAL A 53 -3.54 6.72 9.13
CA VAL A 53 -4.54 6.23 10.09
C VAL A 53 -5.09 4.92 9.56
N VAL A 54 -4.96 3.84 10.34
CA VAL A 54 -5.55 2.55 10.01
C VAL A 54 -6.82 2.40 10.83
N VAL A 55 -7.95 2.21 10.15
CA VAL A 55 -9.23 1.87 10.76
C VAL A 55 -9.51 0.42 10.40
N ASP A 56 -9.66 -0.44 11.40
CA ASP A 56 -10.01 -1.86 11.26
C ASP A 56 -11.32 -2.22 11.97
N ASP A 57 -11.70 -1.46 12.98
CA ASP A 57 -12.97 -1.58 13.70
C ASP A 57 -14.19 -1.45 12.77
N THR A 58 -15.02 -2.50 12.76
CA THR A 58 -16.25 -2.58 11.96
C THR A 58 -17.35 -1.67 12.48
N ALA A 59 -17.31 -1.25 13.75
CA ALA A 59 -18.24 -0.27 14.28
C ALA A 59 -17.97 1.14 13.75
N ILE A 60 -16.73 1.42 13.31
CA ILE A 60 -16.30 2.71 12.76
C ILE A 60 -16.44 2.74 11.23
N LYS A 61 -16.34 1.58 10.56
CA LYS A 61 -16.51 1.44 9.11
C LYS A 61 -17.99 1.35 8.75
N HIS A 62 -18.49 2.33 8.00
CA HIS A 62 -19.85 2.35 7.43
C HIS A 62 -19.84 1.98 5.94
#